data_AF-A0A1W0E3M3-F1
#
_entry.id   AF-A0A1W0E3M3-F1
#
_cell.length_a   1.000
_cell.length_b   1.000
_cell.length_c   1.000
_cell.angle_alpha   90.00
_cell.angle_beta   90.00
_cell.angle_gamma   90.00
#
_symmetry.space_group_name_H-M   'P 1'
#
loop_
_entity.id
_entity.type
_entity.pdbx_description
1 polymer ?
#
loop_
_entity_poly.entity_id
_entity_poly.type
_entity_poly.pdbx_seq_one_letter_code
_entity_poly.pdbx_strand_id
1 'polypeptide(L)'
;MMNKIIVPYILNTDENLIYQQDNASVHVKGEMVGFFEEKGITVLEWPSCSPDLNPIENLWGWLVRRVYESGIPFRSKKDLKKAILQAWETIPDNLIKKLVGSMKKRCKEVLEKRGDKINY
;
A
#
# COMPACT_ATOMS: atom_id res chain seq x y z
N MET A 1 -13.70 -3.82 7.97
CA MET A 1 -12.69 -4.20 6.95
C MET A 1 -11.61 -5.06 7.57
N MET A 2 -10.93 -4.59 8.62
CA MET A 2 -9.84 -5.31 9.30
C MET A 2 -10.21 -6.74 9.73
N ASN A 3 -11.21 -6.92 10.59
CA ASN A 3 -11.66 -8.25 11.07
C ASN A 3 -12.31 -9.15 10.02
N LYS A 4 -12.78 -8.59 8.89
CA LYS A 4 -13.54 -9.36 7.90
C LYS A 4 -12.69 -9.83 6.73
N ILE A 5 -11.58 -9.15 6.44
CA ILE A 5 -10.78 -9.38 5.23
C ILE A 5 -9.30 -9.49 5.60
N ILE A 6 -8.73 -8.46 6.22
CA ILE A 6 -7.29 -8.37 6.46
C ILE A 6 -6.81 -9.42 7.48
N VAL A 7 -7.44 -9.51 8.64
CA VAL A 7 -7.05 -10.50 9.68
C VAL A 7 -7.18 -11.94 9.17
N PRO A 8 -8.33 -12.36 8.59
CA PRO A 8 -8.41 -13.70 8.01
C PRO A 8 -7.38 -13.95 6.90
N TYR A 9 -7.11 -12.96 6.04
CA TYR A 9 -6.13 -13.13 4.98
C TYR A 9 -4.72 -13.36 5.53
N ILE A 10 -4.28 -12.51 6.47
CA ILE A 10 -2.94 -12.63 7.08
C ILE A 10 -2.78 -13.98 7.76
N LEU A 11 -3.72 -14.35 8.64
CA LEU A 11 -3.63 -15.58 9.43
C LEU A 11 -3.70 -16.87 8.60
N ASN A 12 -4.21 -16.81 7.36
CA ASN A 12 -4.31 -17.98 6.48
C ASN A 12 -3.28 -17.98 5.34
N THR A 13 -2.38 -16.99 5.26
CA THR A 13 -1.39 -16.88 4.17
C THR A 13 -0.03 -17.41 4.58
N ASP A 14 0.61 -16.79 5.57
CA ASP A 14 1.96 -17.13 6.04
C ASP A 14 2.10 -16.64 7.49
N GLU A 15 2.59 -17.51 8.38
CA GLU A 15 2.85 -17.17 9.78
C GLU A 15 3.93 -16.10 9.95
N ASN A 16 4.80 -15.93 8.94
CA ASN A 16 5.88 -14.93 8.90
C ASN A 16 5.47 -13.64 8.19
N LEU A 17 4.19 -13.47 7.83
CA LEU A 17 3.73 -12.27 7.15
C LEU A 17 3.83 -11.05 8.06
N ILE A 18 4.56 -10.04 7.61
CA ILE A 18 4.65 -8.74 8.28
C ILE A 18 3.69 -7.76 7.60
N TYR A 19 2.75 -7.22 8.37
CA TYR A 19 1.78 -6.24 7.88
C TYR A 19 2.40 -4.84 7.86
N GLN A 20 2.36 -4.16 6.72
CA GLN A 20 2.78 -2.77 6.61
C GLN A 20 1.55 -1.87 6.49
N GLN A 21 1.52 -0.79 7.27
CA GLN A 21 0.56 0.31 7.16
C GLN A 21 1.31 1.64 7.29
N ASP A 22 0.77 2.71 6.71
CA ASP A 22 1.34 4.04 6.86
C ASP A 22 0.99 4.63 8.24
N ASN A 23 1.82 5.57 8.70
CA ASN A 23 1.65 6.19 10.02
C ASN A 23 0.61 7.34 10.00
N ALA A 24 -0.40 7.27 9.13
CA ALA A 24 -1.46 8.28 9.10
C ALA A 24 -2.23 8.23 10.42
N SER A 25 -2.59 9.38 10.99
CA SER A 25 -3.11 9.52 12.36
C SER A 25 -4.35 8.67 12.71
N VAL A 26 -5.05 8.13 11.71
CA VAL A 26 -6.16 7.18 11.88
C VAL A 26 -5.71 5.74 12.16
N HIS A 27 -4.46 5.38 11.82
CA HIS A 27 -3.83 4.07 12.00
C HIS A 27 -2.96 3.98 13.28
N VAL A 28 -2.56 5.14 13.84
CA VAL A 28 -1.65 5.27 15.00
C VAL A 28 -2.39 5.60 16.30
N LYS A 29 -3.67 5.25 16.41
CA LYS A 29 -4.28 5.17 17.74
C LYS A 29 -3.72 3.91 18.41
N GLY A 30 -3.26 4.02 19.66
CA GLY A 30 -2.70 2.86 20.41
C GLY A 30 -3.62 1.63 20.39
N GLU A 31 -4.92 1.81 20.21
CA GLU A 31 -5.92 0.76 19.99
C GLU A 31 -5.62 -0.15 18.78
N MET A 32 -5.11 0.39 17.67
CA MET A 32 -4.80 -0.41 16.47
C MET A 32 -3.53 -1.26 16.64
N VAL A 33 -2.54 -0.75 17.38
CA VAL A 33 -1.32 -1.50 17.71
C VAL A 33 -1.69 -2.67 18.63
N GLY A 34 -2.41 -2.41 19.73
CA GLY A 34 -2.87 -3.46 20.63
C GLY A 34 -3.79 -4.48 19.95
N PHE A 35 -4.61 -4.04 18.99
CA PHE A 35 -5.45 -4.94 18.19
C PHE A 35 -4.63 -5.94 17.36
N PHE A 36 -3.57 -5.51 16.67
CA PHE A 36 -2.74 -6.44 15.89
C PHE A 36 -1.92 -7.37 16.78
N GLU A 37 -1.41 -6.87 17.90
CA GLU A 37 -0.72 -7.67 18.91
C GLU A 37 -1.64 -8.77 19.48
N GLU A 38 -2.89 -8.45 19.83
CA GLU A 38 -3.87 -9.43 20.31
C GLU A 38 -4.17 -10.53 19.27
N LYS A 39 -4.07 -10.20 17.97
CA LYS A 39 -4.26 -11.16 16.88
C LYS A 39 -2.97 -11.88 16.46
N GLY A 40 -1.85 -11.62 17.13
CA GLY A 40 -0.55 -12.21 16.79
C GLY A 40 0.00 -11.74 15.44
N ILE A 41 -0.44 -10.58 14.95
CA ILE A 41 -0.01 -10.02 13.66
C ILE A 41 1.17 -9.08 13.90
N THR A 42 2.30 -9.36 13.26
CA THR A 42 3.47 -8.48 13.30
C THR A 42 3.25 -7.30 12.36
N VAL A 43 3.35 -6.07 12.89
CA VAL A 43 3.27 -4.84 12.09
C VAL A 43 4.67 -4.28 11.87
N LEU A 44 4.99 -3.90 10.64
CA LEU A 44 6.26 -3.26 10.30
C LEU A 44 6.31 -1.86 10.89
N GLU A 45 7.34 -1.56 11.68
CA GLU A 45 7.62 -0.20 12.12
C GLU A 45 7.87 0.70 10.90
N TRP A 46 7.18 1.82 10.83
CA TRP A 46 7.18 2.68 9.64
C TRP A 46 7.45 4.15 9.99
N PRO A 47 8.39 4.82 9.30
CA PRO A 47 8.64 6.22 9.56
C PRO A 47 7.46 7.10 9.15
N SER A 48 7.15 8.09 9.98
CA SER A 48 6.13 9.10 9.69
C SER A 48 6.49 9.91 8.44
N CYS A 49 5.48 10.29 7.66
CA CYS A 49 5.64 11.16 6.49
C CYS A 49 6.60 10.63 5.39
N SER A 50 6.71 9.30 5.24
CA SER A 50 7.55 8.66 4.22
C SER A 50 6.74 7.97 3.12
N PRO A 51 6.03 8.73 2.25
CA PRO A 51 5.30 8.15 1.11
C PRO A 51 6.25 7.56 0.06
N ASP A 52 7.51 8.01 0.04
CA ASP A 52 8.57 7.51 -0.82
C ASP A 52 8.94 6.05 -0.53
N LEU A 53 8.82 5.65 0.73
CA LEU A 53 8.98 4.28 1.13
C LEU A 53 7.74 3.43 0.91
N ASN A 54 6.56 3.99 0.60
CA ASN A 54 5.33 3.22 0.48
C ASN A 54 5.07 2.80 -1.00
N PRO A 55 5.30 1.52 -1.39
CA PRO A 55 5.17 1.10 -2.78
C PRO A 55 3.75 1.25 -3.35
N ILE A 56 2.74 1.28 -2.48
CA ILE A 56 1.34 1.39 -2.91
C ILE A 56 1.05 2.74 -3.56
N GLU A 57 1.81 3.79 -3.23
CA GLU A 57 1.66 5.12 -3.84
C GLU A 57 1.93 5.07 -5.34
N ASN A 58 2.96 4.33 -5.77
CA ASN A 58 3.23 4.15 -7.18
C ASN A 58 2.17 3.26 -7.86
N LEU A 59 1.61 2.28 -7.14
CA LEU A 59 0.51 1.47 -7.66
C LEU A 59 -0.75 2.31 -7.86
N TRP A 60 -1.08 3.22 -6.93
CA TRP A 60 -2.17 4.18 -7.10
C TRP A 60 -1.94 5.09 -8.30
N GLY A 61 -0.72 5.60 -8.48
CA GLY A 61 -0.36 6.39 -9.65
C GLY A 61 -0.54 5.62 -10.97
N TRP A 62 -0.19 4.34 -11.01
CA TRP A 62 -0.47 3.48 -12.17
C TRP A 62 -1.97 3.26 -12.38
N LEU A 63 -2.72 2.98 -11.30
CA LEU A 63 -4.15 2.70 -11.35
C LEU A 63 -4.94 3.90 -11.87
N VAL A 64 -4.63 5.11 -11.39
CA VAL A 64 -5.25 6.35 -11.88
C VAL A 64 -5.00 6.55 -13.37
N ARG A 65 -3.78 6.32 -13.86
CA ARG A 65 -3.46 6.41 -15.29
C ARG A 65 -4.24 5.40 -16.11
N ARG A 66 -4.42 4.17 -15.61
CA ARG A 66 -5.22 3.13 -16.27
C ARG A 66 -6.70 3.48 -16.30
N VAL A 67 -7.25 3.95 -15.18
CA VAL A 67 -8.67 4.35 -15.07
C VAL A 67 -9.02 5.49 -16.01
N TYR A 68 -8.10 6.44 -16.21
CA TYR A 68 -8.29 7.61 -17.07
C TYR A 68 -7.57 7.52 -18.42
N GLU A 69 -7.22 6.32 -18.91
CA GLU A 69 -6.44 6.19 -20.15
C GLU A 69 -7.16 6.78 -21.38
N SER A 70 -8.49 6.75 -21.38
CA SER A 70 -9.32 7.31 -22.45
C SER A 70 -9.37 8.84 -22.44
N GLY A 71 -8.90 9.49 -21.35
CA GLY A 71 -9.01 10.93 -21.14
C GLY A 71 -10.44 11.44 -20.91
N ILE A 72 -11.44 10.54 -20.88
CA ILE A 72 -12.85 10.92 -20.74
C ILE A 72 -13.24 10.96 -19.25
N PRO A 73 -13.81 12.06 -18.75
CA PRO A 73 -14.27 12.12 -17.37
C PRO A 73 -15.50 11.24 -17.14
N PHE A 74 -15.53 10.54 -16.01
CA PHE A 74 -16.69 9.76 -15.58
C PHE A 74 -17.82 10.68 -15.12
N ARG A 75 -19.05 10.39 -15.58
CA ARG A 75 -20.26 11.15 -15.22
C ARG A 75 -20.99 10.61 -13.99
N SER A 76 -20.60 9.44 -13.49
CA SER A 76 -21.22 8.84 -12.31
C SER A 76 -20.20 8.11 -11.43
N LYS A 77 -20.49 8.05 -10.12
CA LYS A 77 -19.71 7.24 -9.17
C LYS A 77 -19.76 5.75 -9.50
N LYS A 78 -20.85 5.28 -10.11
CA LYS A 78 -21.02 3.87 -10.50
C LYS A 78 -20.03 3.49 -11.60
N ASP A 79 -19.92 4.33 -12.63
CA ASP A 79 -19.02 4.08 -13.75
C ASP A 79 -17.56 4.17 -13.33
N LEU A 80 -17.23 5.16 -12.48
CA LEU A 80 -15.89 5.28 -11.91
C LEU A 80 -15.51 4.02 -11.08
N LYS A 81 -16.41 3.55 -10.21
CA LYS A 81 -16.18 2.30 -9.45
C LYS A 81 -15.95 1.11 -10.36
N LYS A 82 -16.75 0.98 -11.42
CA LYS A 82 -16.60 -0.10 -12.41
C LYS A 82 -15.23 -0.04 -13.09
N ALA A 83 -14.81 1.15 -13.52
CA ALA A 83 -13.51 1.35 -14.16
C ALA A 83 -12.33 1.06 -13.22
N ILE A 84 -12.43 1.46 -11.95
CA ILE A 84 -11.41 1.14 -10.92
C ILE A 84 -11.26 -0.37 -10.75
N LEU A 85 -12.37 -1.11 -10.62
CA LEU A 85 -12.33 -2.57 -10.50
C LEU A 85 -11.75 -3.23 -11.76
N GLN A 86 -12.15 -2.78 -12.95
CA GLN A 86 -11.59 -3.29 -14.20
C GLN A 86 -10.09 -3.02 -14.31
N ALA A 87 -9.64 -1.82 -13.92
CA ALA A 87 -8.22 -1.49 -13.90
C ALA A 87 -7.45 -2.36 -12.89
N TRP A 88 -8.02 -2.60 -11.71
CA TRP A 88 -7.44 -3.43 -10.66
C TRP A 88 -7.19 -4.87 -11.13
N GLU A 89 -8.16 -5.50 -11.81
CA GLU A 89 -8.01 -6.85 -12.37
C GLU A 89 -6.93 -6.95 -13.47
N THR A 90 -6.47 -5.81 -13.99
CA THR A 90 -5.44 -5.75 -15.05
C THR A 90 -4.06 -5.35 -14.54
N ILE A 91 -3.87 -5.29 -13.22
CA ILE A 91 -2.57 -4.99 -12.61
C ILE A 91 -1.56 -6.06 -13.03
N PRO A 92 -0.46 -5.70 -13.72
CA PRO A 92 0.53 -6.68 -14.12
C PRO A 92 1.35 -7.20 -12.94
N ASP A 93 1.57 -8.51 -12.85
CA ASP A 93 2.42 -9.10 -11.80
C ASP A 93 3.84 -8.52 -11.78
N ASN A 94 4.40 -8.22 -12.96
CA ASN A 94 5.73 -7.64 -13.07
C ASN A 94 5.79 -6.22 -12.50
N LEU A 95 4.68 -5.46 -12.51
CA LEU A 95 4.59 -4.16 -11.84
C LEU A 95 4.72 -4.35 -10.33
N ILE A 96 3.94 -5.26 -9.74
CA ILE A 96 3.99 -5.54 -8.30
C ILE A 96 5.40 -6.00 -7.89
N LYS A 97 5.96 -6.98 -8.61
CA LYS A 97 7.33 -7.47 -8.34
C LYS A 97 8.37 -6.37 -8.43
N LYS A 98 8.26 -5.46 -9.41
CA LYS A 98 9.16 -4.31 -9.56
C LYS A 98 9.03 -3.31 -8.41
N LEU A 99 7.81 -3.00 -7.99
CA LEU A 99 7.56 -2.07 -6.88
C LEU A 99 8.14 -2.62 -5.58
N VAL A 100 7.81 -3.87 -5.23
CA VAL A 100 8.35 -4.54 -4.04
C VAL A 100 9.87 -4.67 -4.13
N GLY A 101 10.41 -5.10 -5.27
CA GLY A 101 11.85 -5.24 -5.48
C GLY A 101 12.64 -3.92 -5.40
N SER A 102 11.97 -2.77 -5.59
CA SER A 102 12.62 -1.46 -5.48
C SER A 102 12.93 -1.04 -4.04
N MET A 103 12.27 -1.63 -3.04
CA MET A 103 12.33 -1.19 -1.64
C MET A 103 13.73 -1.16 -1.06
N LYS A 104 14.55 -2.18 -1.34
CA LYS A 104 15.95 -2.21 -0.87
C LYS A 104 16.74 -1.00 -1.35
N LYS A 105 16.53 -0.58 -2.61
CA LYS A 105 17.18 0.60 -3.18
C LYS A 105 16.65 1.88 -2.52
N ARG A 106 15.33 2.01 -2.36
CA ARG A 106 14.71 3.18 -1.72
C ARG A 106 15.19 3.39 -0.29
N CYS A 107 15.20 2.33 0.52
CA CYS A 107 15.72 2.41 1.89
C CYS A 107 17.19 2.86 1.91
N LYS A 108 18.01 2.34 0.99
CA LYS A 108 19.41 2.77 0.85
C LYS A 108 19.52 4.26 0.50
N GLU A 109 18.74 4.75 -0.45
CA GLU A 109 18.76 6.17 -0.83
C GLU A 109 18.31 7.09 0.32
N VAL A 110 17.28 6.69 1.08
CA VAL A 110 16.84 7.44 2.27
C VAL A 110 17.94 7.50 3.32
N LEU A 111 18.64 6.39 3.55
CA LEU A 111 19.79 6.35 4.47
C LEU A 111 20.93 7.27 4.00
N GLU A 112 21.29 7.22 2.72
CA GLU A 112 22.31 8.08 2.12
C GLU A 112 21.93 9.57 2.22
N LYS A 113 20.64 9.88 2.12
CA LYS A 113 20.08 11.21 2.31
C LYS A 113 19.78 11.58 3.76
N ARG A 114 20.15 10.74 4.74
CA ARG A 114 19.92 10.97 6.17
C ARG A 114 18.46 11.24 6.53
N GLY A 115 17.54 10.50 5.90
CA GLY A 115 16.10 10.62 6.12
C GLY A 115 15.39 11.66 5.24
N ASP A 116 16.12 12.37 4.36
CA ASP A 116 15.50 13.31 3.42
C ASP A 116 14.89 12.59 2.21
N LYS A 117 13.96 13.28 1.53
CA LYS A 117 13.12 12.75 0.46
C LYS A 117 13.93 12.18 -0.71
N ILE A 118 13.51 11.03 -1.21
CA ILE A 118 14.06 10.42 -2.43
C ILE A 118 13.14 10.62 -3.65
N ASN A 119 13.66 10.31 -4.83
CA ASN A 119 12.87 10.24 -6.07
C ASN A 119 12.48 8.78 -6.33
N TYR A 120 11.18 8.48 -6.39
CA TYR A 120 10.64 7.12 -6.36
C TYR A 120 9.50 6.88 -7.35
#